data_AF-A0A0B2REW5-F1
#
_entry.id   AF-A0A0B2REW5-F1
#
_cell.length_a   1.000
_cell.length_b   1.000
_cell.length_c   1.000
_cell.angle_alpha   90.00
_cell.angle_beta   90.00
_cell.angle_gamma   90.00
#
_symmetry.space_group_name_H-M   'P 1'
#
loop_
_entity.id
_entity.type
_entity.pdbx_description
1 polymer ?
#
loop_
_entity_poly.entity_id
_entity_poly.type
_entity_poly.pdbx_seq_one_letter_code
_entity_poly.pdbx_strand_id
1 'polypeptide(L)'
;MGSEPELKLPTIDFSIEDLEFNVAKWELVKSQVHKALVEYGCFEALFDKVPLDLRKAIFLQVEEMFDLPLQTKQRVVSSRPYHGYVGPLQLYENMVIDDVDNHNVLQAWTNGRVHTPNHRVMMSGNETRFTIGLFTVPKPGFIIKAPEELVTEEHPLLFKPFVQSEFMKFLHSSESTKNALKVYC
;
A
#
# COMPACT_ATOMS: atom_id res chain seq x y z
N MET A 1 32.56 -8.54 -4.09
CA MET A 1 31.18 -8.45 -4.60
C MET A 1 30.90 -6.99 -4.84
N GLY A 2 30.63 -6.59 -6.09
CA GLY A 2 30.33 -5.19 -6.39
C GLY A 2 29.03 -4.79 -5.68
N SER A 3 29.02 -3.66 -5.00
CA SER A 3 27.81 -3.06 -4.46
C SER A 3 26.90 -2.73 -5.65
N GLU A 4 25.74 -3.38 -5.73
CA GLU A 4 24.67 -2.89 -6.61
C GLU A 4 24.36 -1.44 -6.21
N PRO A 5 24.13 -0.54 -7.18
CA PRO A 5 23.81 0.84 -6.86
C PRO A 5 22.54 0.89 -6.02
N GLU A 6 22.58 1.66 -4.94
CA GLU A 6 21.44 1.84 -4.05
C GLU A 6 20.27 2.43 -4.84
N LEU A 7 19.21 1.64 -5.00
CA LEU A 7 18.01 2.08 -5.70
C LEU A 7 17.29 3.14 -4.86
N LYS A 8 17.42 4.40 -5.25
CA LYS A 8 16.76 5.51 -4.60
C LYS A 8 15.40 5.77 -5.25
N LEU A 9 14.32 5.67 -4.48
CA LEU A 9 12.99 6.01 -4.95
C LEU A 9 12.87 7.52 -5.22
N PRO A 10 12.02 7.94 -6.17
CA PRO A 10 11.69 9.34 -6.35
C PRO A 10 11.08 9.92 -5.08
N THR A 11 11.51 11.13 -4.69
CA THR A 11 10.89 11.93 -3.64
C THR A 11 10.07 13.04 -4.29
N ILE A 12 8.79 13.17 -3.93
CA ILE A 12 7.86 14.14 -4.49
C ILE A 12 7.33 15.03 -3.36
N ASP A 13 7.40 16.34 -3.56
CA ASP A 13 7.01 17.33 -2.55
C ASP A 13 5.56 17.79 -2.72
N PHE A 14 4.73 17.48 -1.73
CA PHE A 14 3.32 17.88 -1.62
C PHE A 14 3.13 19.03 -0.62
N SER A 15 4.20 19.60 -0.07
CA SER A 15 4.17 20.70 0.91
C SER A 15 3.87 22.07 0.27
N ILE A 16 3.68 22.10 -1.05
CA ILE A 16 3.48 23.32 -1.84
C ILE A 16 2.12 23.93 -1.49
N GLU A 17 2.13 25.15 -0.97
CA GLU A 17 0.91 25.93 -0.72
C GLU A 17 0.16 26.21 -2.03
N ASP A 18 -1.17 26.19 -1.95
CA ASP A 18 -2.06 26.53 -3.05
C ASP A 18 -1.74 25.75 -4.34
N LEU A 19 -1.30 24.49 -4.20
CA LEU A 19 -0.89 23.64 -5.32
C LEU A 19 -1.97 23.59 -6.41
N GLU A 20 -3.24 23.50 -6.01
CA GLU A 20 -4.40 23.48 -6.93
C GLU A 20 -4.61 24.80 -7.67
N PHE A 21 -4.18 25.93 -7.10
CA PHE A 21 -4.29 27.26 -7.72
C PHE A 21 -3.09 27.62 -8.60
N ASN A 22 -1.97 26.90 -8.45
CA ASN A 22 -0.81 27.05 -9.31
C ASN A 22 -0.76 25.94 -10.37
N VAL A 23 -1.46 26.16 -11.48
CA VAL A 23 -1.59 25.20 -12.59
C VAL A 23 -0.25 24.62 -13.04
N ALA A 24 0.78 25.47 -13.23
CA ALA A 24 2.09 25.00 -13.70
C ALA A 24 2.76 24.05 -12.69
N LYS A 25 2.70 24.37 -11.40
CA LYS A 25 3.23 23.49 -10.34
C LYS A 25 2.39 22.22 -10.20
N TRP A 26 1.07 22.33 -10.32
CA TRP A 26 0.18 21.18 -10.28
C TRP A 26 0.46 20.19 -11.39
N GLU A 27 0.59 20.67 -12.64
CA GLU A 27 0.96 19.83 -13.77
C GLU A 27 2.34 19.18 -13.57
N LEU A 28 3.30 19.90 -13.00
CA LEU A 28 4.61 19.34 -12.68
C LEU A 28 4.51 18.20 -11.67
N VAL A 29 3.80 18.38 -10.54
CA VAL A 29 3.63 17.34 -9.51
C VAL A 29 2.88 16.14 -10.07
N LYS A 30 1.79 16.34 -10.84
CA LYS A 30 1.08 15.24 -11.51
C LYS A 30 2.00 14.45 -12.44
N SER A 31 2.83 15.13 -13.22
CA SER A 31 3.82 14.50 -14.10
C SER A 31 4.84 13.67 -13.32
N GLN A 32 5.35 14.19 -12.20
CA GLN A 32 6.26 13.47 -11.31
C GLN A 32 5.62 12.22 -10.70
N VAL A 33 4.39 12.34 -10.19
CA VAL A 33 3.63 11.21 -9.63
C VAL A 33 3.40 10.14 -10.68
N HIS A 34 2.90 10.53 -11.86
CA HIS A 34 2.67 9.61 -12.96
C HIS A 34 3.95 8.86 -13.34
N LYS A 35 5.06 9.59 -13.53
CA LYS A 35 6.35 8.98 -13.87
C LYS A 35 6.81 8.00 -12.80
N ALA A 36 6.73 8.38 -11.52
CA ALA A 36 7.17 7.51 -10.42
C ALA A 36 6.31 6.23 -10.31
N LEU A 37 4.99 6.34 -10.49
CA LEU A 37 4.10 5.19 -10.47
C LEU A 37 4.30 4.24 -11.66
N VAL A 38 4.57 4.78 -12.85
CA VAL A 38 4.84 3.96 -14.04
C VAL A 38 6.20 3.26 -13.94
N GLU A 39 7.24 3.97 -13.51
CA GLU A 39 8.62 3.43 -13.49
C GLU A 39 8.91 2.56 -12.26
N TYR A 40 8.43 2.98 -11.08
CA TYR A 40 8.77 2.36 -9.80
C TYR A 40 7.57 1.73 -9.08
N GLY A 41 6.35 2.21 -9.37
CA GLY A 41 5.13 1.80 -8.66
C GLY A 41 4.99 2.36 -7.25
N CYS A 42 5.97 3.13 -6.76
CA CYS A 42 5.94 3.84 -5.50
C CYS A 42 6.90 5.04 -5.50
N PHE A 43 6.73 5.94 -4.53
CA PHE A 43 7.58 7.11 -4.30
C PHE A 43 7.53 7.51 -2.82
N GLU A 44 8.50 8.31 -2.39
CA GLU A 44 8.46 8.98 -1.09
C GLU A 44 7.71 10.31 -1.24
N ALA A 45 6.70 10.53 -0.41
CA ALA A 45 5.94 11.77 -0.38
C ALA A 45 6.43 12.66 0.77
N LEU A 46 6.90 13.88 0.46
CA LEU A 46 7.12 14.90 1.47
C LEU A 46 5.81 15.66 1.70
N PHE A 47 5.39 15.72 2.96
CA PHE A 47 4.15 16.36 3.34
C PHE A 47 4.32 17.01 4.71
N ASP A 48 4.31 18.35 4.75
CA ASP A 48 4.59 19.14 5.93
C ASP A 48 3.37 19.45 6.81
N LYS A 49 2.16 19.14 6.33
CA LYS A 49 0.91 19.48 7.04
C LYS A 49 0.62 18.58 8.26
N VAL A 50 1.43 17.54 8.50
CA VAL A 50 1.34 16.75 9.75
C VAL A 50 2.36 17.28 10.76
N PRO A 51 1.91 17.92 11.85
CA PRO A 51 2.81 18.48 12.86
C PRO A 51 3.77 17.43 13.43
N LEU A 52 5.01 17.84 13.71
CA LEU A 52 6.04 16.93 14.25
C LEU A 52 5.63 16.34 15.61
N ASP A 53 5.00 17.13 16.48
CA ASP A 53 4.59 16.66 17.79
C ASP A 53 3.46 15.63 17.70
N LEU A 54 2.54 15.78 16.74
CA LEU A 54 1.52 14.78 16.46
C LEU A 54 2.16 13.48 15.94
N ARG A 55 3.14 13.56 15.04
CA ARG A 55 3.89 12.38 14.57
C ARG A 55 4.57 11.65 15.72
N LYS A 56 5.29 12.37 16.59
CA LYS A 56 5.95 11.79 17.77
C LYS A 56 4.94 11.15 18.72
N ALA A 57 3.83 11.83 19.00
CA ALA A 57 2.78 11.32 19.87
C ALA A 57 2.18 10.02 19.34
N ILE A 58 1.94 9.91 18.02
CA ILE A 58 1.43 8.69 17.40
C ILE A 58 2.42 7.53 17.59
N PHE A 59 3.71 7.73 17.34
CA PHE A 59 4.70 6.65 17.48
C PHE A 59 4.91 6.23 18.94
N LEU A 60 4.89 7.16 19.89
CA LEU A 60 4.92 6.84 21.32
C LEU A 60 3.72 5.97 21.72
N GLN A 61 2.51 6.32 21.24
CA GLN A 61 1.31 5.53 21.52
C GLN A 61 1.34 4.14 20.89
N VAL A 62 1.93 4.01 19.70
CA VAL A 62 2.12 2.69 19.06
C VAL A 62 3.09 1.83 19.86
N GLU A 63 4.21 2.42 20.33
CA GLU A 63 5.18 1.72 21.18
C GLU A 63 4.53 1.26 22.50
N GLU A 64 3.85 2.17 23.22
CA GLU A 64 3.11 1.85 24.44
C GLU A 64 2.08 0.72 24.24
N MET A 65 1.39 0.73 23.10
CA MET A 65 0.42 -0.32 22.75
C MET A 65 1.08 -1.68 22.53
N PHE A 66 2.25 -1.73 21.88
CA PHE A 66 2.97 -2.98 21.64
C PHE A 66 3.71 -3.49 22.89
N ASP A 67 3.98 -2.63 23.87
CA ASP A 67 4.52 -3.01 25.18
C ASP A 67 3.47 -3.62 26.14
N LEU A 68 2.18 -3.57 25.79
CA LEU A 68 1.13 -4.21 26.58
C LEU A 68 1.33 -5.73 26.68
N PRO A 69 0.90 -6.36 27.79
CA PRO A 69 0.97 -7.81 27.94
C PRO A 69 0.32 -8.54 26.76
N LEU A 70 0.90 -9.67 26.37
CA LEU A 70 0.42 -10.48 25.25
C LEU A 70 -1.08 -10.80 25.36
N GLN A 71 -1.55 -11.14 26.56
CA GLN A 71 -2.97 -11.45 26.78
C GLN A 71 -3.87 -10.22 26.52
N THR A 72 -3.36 -9.01 26.75
CA THR A 72 -4.08 -7.76 26.46
C THR A 72 -4.14 -7.52 24.96
N LYS A 73 -3.01 -7.65 24.25
CA LYS A 73 -2.97 -7.50 22.78
C LYS A 73 -3.89 -8.51 22.08
N GLN A 74 -3.93 -9.75 22.57
CA GLN A 74 -4.80 -10.82 22.07
C GLN A 74 -6.31 -10.59 22.31
N ARG A 75 -6.71 -9.61 23.13
CA ARG A 75 -8.13 -9.23 23.26
C ARG A 75 -8.63 -8.44 22.06
N VAL A 76 -7.74 -7.90 21.23
CA VAL A 76 -8.11 -7.24 19.98
C VAL A 76 -8.43 -8.33 18.95
N VAL A 77 -9.68 -8.79 18.99
CA VAL A 77 -10.21 -9.84 18.11
C VAL A 77 -11.20 -9.27 17.11
N SER A 78 -11.25 -9.86 15.93
CA SER A 78 -12.25 -9.55 14.91
C SER A 78 -12.70 -10.82 14.22
N SER A 79 -13.99 -10.88 13.86
CA SER A 79 -14.50 -11.93 12.98
C SER A 79 -14.12 -11.70 11.51
N ARG A 80 -13.59 -10.51 11.20
CA ARG A 80 -13.11 -10.19 9.85
C ARG A 80 -11.69 -10.75 9.67
N PRO A 81 -11.40 -11.42 8.55
CA PRO A 81 -10.05 -11.83 8.21
C PRO A 81 -9.07 -10.65 8.28
N TYR A 82 -7.85 -10.92 8.74
CA TYR A 82 -6.75 -9.95 8.86
C TYR A 82 -6.94 -8.79 9.83
N HIS A 83 -8.00 -8.77 10.63
CA HIS A 83 -8.22 -7.72 11.63
C HIS A 83 -7.89 -8.21 13.03
N GLY A 84 -7.46 -7.27 13.86
CA GLY A 84 -7.02 -7.51 15.22
C GLY A 84 -5.54 -7.77 15.33
N TYR A 85 -5.15 -8.41 16.43
CA TYR A 85 -3.75 -8.70 16.73
C TYR A 85 -3.27 -10.00 16.07
N VAL A 86 -2.13 -9.94 15.37
CA VAL A 86 -1.45 -11.11 14.80
C VAL A 86 -0.01 -11.16 15.33
N GLY A 87 0.27 -12.15 16.17
CA GLY A 87 1.60 -12.37 16.72
C GLY A 87 1.62 -13.02 18.10
N PRO A 88 2.80 -13.11 18.74
CA PRO A 88 4.11 -12.79 18.15
C PRO A 88 4.54 -13.86 17.14
N LEU A 89 4.95 -13.44 15.94
CA LEU A 89 5.64 -14.30 14.98
C LEU A 89 7.15 -14.17 15.18
N GLN A 90 7.95 -15.05 14.55
CA GLN A 90 9.39 -15.11 14.76
C GLN A 90 10.13 -13.77 14.55
N LEU A 91 9.60 -12.90 13.67
CA LEU A 91 10.27 -11.66 13.27
C LEU A 91 9.44 -10.39 13.47
N TYR A 92 8.13 -10.51 13.72
CA TYR A 92 7.26 -9.35 13.86
C TYR A 92 5.94 -9.69 14.56
N GLU A 93 5.25 -8.65 14.99
CA GLU A 93 3.84 -8.68 15.37
C GLU A 93 3.13 -7.51 14.68
N ASN A 94 1.81 -7.61 14.49
CA ASN A 94 1.03 -6.52 13.92
C ASN A 94 -0.35 -6.40 14.57
N MET A 95 -0.97 -5.25 14.37
CA MET A 95 -2.36 -5.01 14.71
C MET A 95 -3.02 -4.27 13.55
N VAL A 96 -4.16 -4.77 13.10
CA VAL A 96 -4.91 -4.22 11.96
C VAL A 96 -6.31 -3.84 12.43
N ILE A 97 -6.67 -2.57 12.23
CA ILE A 97 -7.96 -2.02 12.69
C ILE A 97 -8.99 -1.98 11.54
N ASP A 98 -8.53 -1.79 10.31
CA ASP A 98 -9.39 -1.63 9.13
C ASP A 98 -8.85 -2.43 7.93
N ASP A 99 -9.66 -2.56 6.88
CA ASP A 99 -9.39 -3.41 5.72
C ASP A 99 -7.99 -3.16 5.14
N VAL A 100 -7.34 -4.25 4.71
CA VAL A 100 -6.02 -4.20 4.08
C VAL A 100 -6.22 -3.91 2.59
N ASP A 101 -5.54 -2.89 2.07
CA ASP A 101 -5.54 -2.66 0.63
C ASP A 101 -4.79 -3.80 -0.07
N ASN A 102 -5.33 -4.17 -1.22
CA ASN A 102 -4.68 -5.08 -2.13
C ASN A 102 -4.12 -4.24 -3.27
N HIS A 103 -2.80 -4.06 -3.29
CA HIS A 103 -2.09 -3.30 -4.31
C HIS A 103 -2.53 -3.65 -5.76
N ASN A 104 -2.93 -4.90 -6.00
CA ASN A 104 -3.42 -5.36 -7.31
C ASN A 104 -4.70 -4.63 -7.80
N VAL A 105 -5.47 -4.00 -6.91
CA VAL A 105 -6.66 -3.21 -7.28
C VAL A 105 -6.26 -2.06 -8.21
N LEU A 106 -5.21 -1.30 -7.87
CA LEU A 106 -4.75 -0.18 -8.69
C LEU A 106 -4.20 -0.69 -10.04
N GLN A 107 -3.48 -1.80 -10.04
CA GLN A 107 -2.99 -2.42 -11.27
C GLN A 107 -4.15 -2.84 -12.18
N ALA A 108 -5.19 -3.48 -11.63
CA ALA A 108 -6.37 -3.87 -12.37
C ALA A 108 -7.10 -2.66 -12.95
N TRP A 109 -7.36 -1.65 -12.11
CA TRP A 109 -8.09 -0.46 -12.50
C TRP A 109 -7.36 0.37 -13.56
N THR A 110 -6.04 0.44 -13.52
CA THR A 110 -5.22 1.12 -14.55
C THR A 110 -4.95 0.27 -15.80
N ASN A 111 -5.58 -0.91 -15.89
CA ASN A 111 -5.35 -1.90 -16.94
C ASN A 111 -3.85 -2.21 -17.12
N GLY A 112 -3.11 -2.32 -16.02
CA GLY A 112 -1.69 -2.67 -16.01
C GLY A 112 -0.70 -1.53 -16.28
N ARG A 113 -1.17 -0.29 -16.44
CA ARG A 113 -0.28 0.88 -16.65
C ARG A 113 0.54 1.25 -15.42
N VAL A 114 -0.02 1.05 -14.23
CA VAL A 114 0.71 1.17 -12.97
C VAL A 114 1.05 -0.23 -12.48
N HIS A 115 2.35 -0.53 -12.41
CA HIS A 115 2.83 -1.76 -11.82
C HIS A 115 2.88 -1.66 -10.30
N THR A 116 2.56 -2.76 -9.63
CA THR A 116 2.59 -2.85 -8.18
C THR A 116 3.78 -3.71 -7.76
N PRO A 117 4.89 -3.09 -7.31
CA PRO A 117 6.10 -3.81 -6.99
C PRO A 117 5.90 -4.68 -5.74
N ASN A 118 6.47 -5.88 -5.79
CA ASN A 118 6.64 -6.68 -4.59
C ASN A 118 7.60 -5.97 -3.65
N HIS A 119 7.18 -5.75 -2.41
CA HIS A 119 8.01 -5.17 -1.37
C HIS A 119 8.08 -6.13 -0.18
N ARG A 120 9.22 -6.11 0.51
CA ARG A 120 9.43 -6.88 1.73
C ARG A 120 10.19 -6.03 2.74
N VAL A 121 9.87 -6.20 4.01
CA VAL A 121 10.67 -5.63 5.10
C VAL A 121 11.76 -6.64 5.44
N MET A 122 13.01 -6.19 5.41
CA MET A 122 14.14 -6.96 5.89
C MET A 122 14.50 -6.46 7.28
N MET A 123 14.62 -7.38 8.24
CA MET A 123 15.11 -7.04 9.57
C MET A 123 16.64 -6.93 9.51
N SER A 124 17.17 -5.76 9.86
CA SER A 124 18.60 -5.51 9.97
C SER A 124 18.88 -4.77 11.28
N GLY A 125 19.80 -5.29 12.09
CA GLY A 125 20.12 -4.73 13.41
C GLY A 125 19.30 -5.34 14.54
N ASN A 126 19.42 -4.74 15.73
CA ASN A 126 18.82 -5.24 16.98
C ASN A 126 17.73 -4.30 17.53
N GLU A 127 17.41 -3.23 16.81
CA GLU A 127 16.41 -2.25 17.23
C GLU A 127 15.03 -2.62 16.71
N THR A 128 14.01 -2.38 17.54
CA THR A 128 12.62 -2.53 17.14
C THR A 128 12.25 -1.43 16.13
N ARG A 129 11.64 -1.82 15.01
CA ARG A 129 11.15 -0.89 13.99
C ARG A 129 9.63 -0.86 14.00
N PHE A 130 9.06 0.31 14.25
CA PHE A 130 7.63 0.54 14.15
C PHE A 130 7.26 1.12 12.78
N THR A 131 6.13 0.67 12.22
CA THR A 131 5.55 1.22 10.99
C THR A 131 4.05 1.30 11.11
N ILE A 132 3.47 2.33 10.51
CA ILE A 132 2.03 2.51 10.42
C ILE A 132 1.66 2.53 8.94
N GLY A 133 0.75 1.66 8.54
CA GLY A 133 0.19 1.62 7.19
C GLY A 133 -1.22 2.17 7.21
N LEU A 134 -1.51 3.11 6.31
CA LEU A 134 -2.87 3.54 6.00
C LEU A 134 -3.18 3.12 4.56
N PHE A 135 -4.33 2.50 4.39
CA PHE A 135 -4.70 1.82 3.16
C PHE A 135 -6.02 2.40 2.63
N THR A 136 -6.09 2.62 1.32
CA THR A 136 -7.34 3.00 0.66
C THR A 136 -7.99 1.75 0.09
N VAL A 137 -9.17 1.40 0.59
CA VAL A 137 -9.87 0.18 0.19
C VAL A 137 -11.16 0.54 -0.55
N PRO A 138 -11.41 -0.06 -1.72
CA PRO A 138 -12.71 -0.02 -2.38
C PRO A 138 -13.85 -0.41 -1.44
N LYS A 139 -15.01 0.25 -1.59
CA LYS A 139 -16.20 -0.10 -0.82
C LYS A 139 -16.60 -1.56 -1.10
N PRO A 140 -17.06 -2.32 -0.09
CA PRO A 140 -17.56 -3.68 -0.30
C PRO A 140 -18.62 -3.74 -1.41
N GLY A 141 -18.49 -4.73 -2.31
CA GLY A 141 -19.39 -4.91 -3.45
C GLY A 141 -19.09 -4.05 -4.67
N PHE A 142 -18.09 -3.15 -4.60
CA PHE A 142 -17.65 -2.40 -5.77
C PHE A 142 -16.92 -3.32 -6.75
N ILE A 143 -17.25 -3.20 -8.05
CA ILE A 143 -16.60 -3.96 -9.11
C ILE A 143 -15.36 -3.19 -9.56
N ILE A 144 -14.20 -3.82 -9.42
CA ILE A 144 -12.94 -3.32 -9.96
C ILE A 144 -12.93 -3.65 -11.45
N LYS A 145 -13.01 -2.61 -12.28
CA LYS A 145 -12.98 -2.69 -13.75
C LYS A 145 -12.10 -1.56 -14.28
N ALA A 146 -11.31 -1.84 -15.30
CA ALA A 146 -10.57 -0.81 -16.03
C ALA A 146 -11.54 0.15 -16.75
N PRO A 147 -11.33 1.48 -16.67
CA PRO A 147 -12.03 2.46 -17.50
C PRO A 147 -11.91 2.11 -18.99
N GLU A 148 -12.95 2.41 -19.76
CA GLU A 148 -13.03 2.02 -21.17
C GLU A 148 -12.01 2.78 -22.02
N GLU A 149 -11.66 4.01 -21.60
CA GLU A 149 -10.62 4.85 -22.19
C GLU A 149 -9.22 4.25 -22.05
N LEU A 150 -9.04 3.31 -21.12
CA LEU A 150 -7.77 2.60 -20.90
C LEU A 150 -7.69 1.28 -21.67
N VAL A 151 -8.71 0.95 -22.46
CA VAL A 151 -8.78 -0.26 -23.29
C VAL A 151 -8.83 0.15 -24.76
N THR A 152 -7.77 -0.15 -25.50
CA THR A 152 -7.66 0.17 -26.93
C THR A 152 -7.32 -1.09 -27.74
N GLU A 153 -7.29 -0.99 -29.07
CA GLU A 153 -6.84 -2.11 -29.92
C GLU A 153 -5.38 -2.48 -29.65
N GLU A 154 -4.53 -1.49 -29.39
CA GLU A 154 -3.11 -1.68 -29.08
C GLU A 154 -2.87 -2.12 -27.63
N HIS A 155 -3.81 -1.80 -26.72
CA HIS A 155 -3.74 -2.16 -25.31
C HIS A 155 -5.08 -2.76 -24.84
N PRO A 156 -5.33 -4.05 -25.17
CA PRO A 156 -6.60 -4.70 -24.85
C PRO A 156 -6.79 -4.87 -23.34
N LEU A 157 -8.00 -5.27 -22.94
CA LEU A 157 -8.32 -5.51 -21.54
C LEU A 157 -7.46 -6.66 -21.00
N LEU A 158 -6.66 -6.37 -19.97
CA LEU A 158 -5.75 -7.34 -19.35
C LEU A 158 -6.38 -8.09 -18.18
N PHE A 159 -7.37 -7.50 -17.52
CA PHE A 159 -7.99 -8.03 -16.30
C PHE A 159 -9.51 -7.99 -16.43
N LYS A 160 -10.17 -9.11 -16.15
CA LYS A 160 -11.64 -9.17 -16.14
C LYS A 160 -12.17 -8.38 -14.94
N PRO A 161 -13.37 -7.77 -15.02
CA PRO A 161 -13.99 -7.14 -13.86
C PRO A 161 -14.16 -8.10 -12.69
N PHE A 162 -13.87 -7.68 -11.46
CA PHE A 162 -14.01 -8.52 -10.27
C PHE A 162 -14.35 -7.76 -8.99
N VAL A 163 -14.79 -8.48 -7.96
CA VAL A 163 -15.03 -7.92 -6.61
C VAL A 163 -13.81 -8.19 -5.72
N GLN A 164 -13.29 -7.16 -5.05
CA GLN A 164 -12.07 -7.27 -4.23
C GLN A 164 -12.17 -8.37 -3.16
N SER A 165 -13.31 -8.50 -2.48
CA SER A 165 -13.48 -9.50 -1.43
C SER A 165 -13.42 -10.94 -1.96
N GLU A 166 -13.83 -11.18 -3.21
CA GLU A 166 -13.70 -12.48 -3.87
C GLU A 166 -12.26 -12.75 -4.29
N PHE A 167 -11.56 -11.75 -4.82
CA PHE A 167 -10.14 -11.87 -5.14
C PHE A 167 -9.30 -12.12 -3.88
N MET A 168 -9.61 -11.45 -2.76
CA MET A 168 -8.96 -11.71 -1.49
C MET A 168 -9.18 -13.16 -1.05
N LYS A 169 -10.41 -13.71 -1.14
CA LYS A 169 -10.66 -15.13 -0.83
C LYS A 169 -9.81 -16.06 -1.71
N PHE A 170 -9.69 -15.77 -3.00
CA PHE A 170 -8.82 -16.51 -3.91
C PHE A 170 -7.37 -16.53 -3.42
N LEU A 171 -6.81 -15.37 -3.07
CA LEU A 171 -5.43 -15.25 -2.58
C LEU A 171 -5.13 -16.07 -1.33
N HIS A 172 -6.12 -16.29 -0.45
CA HIS A 172 -5.94 -17.16 0.72
C HIS A 172 -5.95 -18.64 0.34
N SER A 173 -6.80 -19.01 -0.62
CA SER A 173 -6.98 -20.41 -1.02
C SER A 173 -5.89 -20.90 -1.97
N SER A 174 -5.20 -19.99 -2.67
CA SER A 174 -4.08 -20.28 -3.55
C SER A 174 -2.76 -20.13 -2.80
N GLU A 175 -1.76 -20.96 -3.09
CA GLU A 175 -0.37 -20.60 -2.77
C GLU A 175 -0.07 -19.26 -3.44
N SER A 176 0.40 -18.27 -2.67
CA SER A 176 0.72 -16.92 -3.14
C SER A 176 1.54 -16.93 -4.45
N THR A 177 0.86 -16.82 -5.60
CA THR A 177 1.52 -16.81 -6.90
C THR A 177 1.96 -15.41 -7.26
N LYS A 178 3.20 -15.26 -7.73
CA LYS A 178 3.55 -14.14 -8.61
C LYS A 178 2.50 -14.07 -9.74
N ASN A 179 1.93 -12.89 -9.99
CA ASN A 179 0.86 -12.67 -10.96
C ASN A 179 -0.53 -13.20 -10.57
N ALA A 180 -0.87 -13.30 -9.28
CA ALA A 180 -2.18 -13.77 -8.83
C ALA A 180 -3.37 -13.08 -9.54
N LEU A 181 -3.27 -11.78 -9.84
CA LEU A 181 -4.28 -11.04 -10.58
C LEU A 181 -4.53 -11.61 -12.00
N LYS A 182 -3.47 -12.04 -12.70
CA LYS A 182 -3.56 -12.70 -14.02
C LYS A 182 -4.07 -14.13 -13.94
N VAL A 183 -3.87 -14.82 -12.82
CA VAL A 183 -4.40 -16.18 -12.62
C VAL A 183 -5.90 -16.12 -12.31
N TYR A 184 -6.30 -15.10 -11.57
CA TYR A 184 -7.68 -14.90 -11.16
C TYR A 184 -8.59 -14.40 -12.29
N CYS A 185 -8.07 -13.55 -13.19
CA CYS A 185 -8.78 -13.03 -14.36
C CYS A 185 -8.65 -13.95 -15.58
#